data_AF-A0A523PGM7-F1
#
_entry.id   AF-A0A523PGM7-F1
#
_cell.length_a   1.000
_cell.length_b   1.000
_cell.length_c   1.000
_cell.angle_alpha   90.00
_cell.angle_beta   90.00
_cell.angle_gamma   90.00
#
_symmetry.space_group_name_H-M   'P 1'
#
loop_
_entity.id
_entity.type
_entity.pdbx_description
1 polymer ?
#
loop_
_entity_poly.entity_id
_entity_poly.type
_entity_poly.pdbx_seq_one_letter_code
_entity_poly.pdbx_strand_id
1 'polypeptide(L)'
;MTAADGLLPEEYDIVVAPAMRAAAELAAARGDPYLYNDLACMLTLMVMVRGLADLYQDQWGALGQTSARAVFSAAPRAACVMVLTEYELDSESIGAMIAALDHAYAQLAADKVFGPESVPIQKAWDAQSEQQFDRAHAYMRQAATSAAAAIDAWEGRRVVSKPD
;
A
#
# COMPACT_ATOMS: atom_id res chain seq x y z
N MET A 1 5.77 -10.50 23.83
CA MET A 1 5.81 -10.38 22.35
C MET A 1 7.11 -11.01 21.89
N THR A 2 7.06 -12.27 21.52
CA THR A 2 8.20 -13.05 21.01
C THR A 2 8.22 -12.91 19.49
N ALA A 3 9.19 -12.18 18.95
CA ALA A 3 9.81 -12.21 17.61
C ALA A 3 9.14 -12.93 16.39
N ALA A 4 7.81 -13.06 16.31
CA ALA A 4 7.12 -13.86 15.27
C ALA A 4 5.87 -13.17 14.67
N ASP A 5 5.70 -11.86 14.86
CA ASP A 5 4.45 -11.15 14.47
C ASP A 5 4.59 -10.20 13.27
N GLY A 6 5.74 -10.16 12.58
CA GLY A 6 5.98 -9.20 11.49
C GLY A 6 6.98 -9.68 10.45
N LEU A 7 7.07 -8.93 9.36
CA LEU A 7 8.06 -9.14 8.31
C LEU A 7 9.48 -9.06 8.89
N LEU A 8 10.40 -9.84 8.32
CA LEU A 8 11.83 -9.69 8.56
C LEU A 8 12.29 -8.30 8.08
N PRO A 9 13.39 -7.75 8.64
CA PRO A 9 13.86 -6.42 8.24
C PRO A 9 14.08 -6.27 6.72
N GLU A 10 14.70 -7.26 6.08
CA GLU A 10 14.93 -7.25 4.63
C GLU A 10 13.61 -7.30 3.84
N GLU A 11 12.62 -8.05 4.32
CA GLU A 11 11.29 -8.12 3.70
C GLU A 11 10.57 -6.79 3.82
N TYR A 12 10.68 -6.13 4.97
CA TYR A 12 10.13 -4.80 5.19
C TYR A 12 10.79 -3.77 4.26
N ASP A 13 12.12 -3.79 4.14
CA ASP A 13 12.88 -2.85 3.29
C ASP A 13 12.57 -3.05 1.80
N ILE A 14 12.15 -4.26 1.40
CA ILE A 14 11.79 -4.57 0.02
C ILE A 14 10.32 -4.31 -0.27
N VAL A 15 9.42 -4.64 0.65
CA VAL A 15 7.97 -4.64 0.40
C VAL A 15 7.28 -3.40 0.92
N VAL A 16 7.62 -2.95 2.13
CA VAL A 16 6.87 -1.91 2.83
C VAL A 16 7.51 -0.54 2.67
N ALA A 17 8.82 -0.42 2.90
CA ALA A 17 9.52 0.86 2.87
C ALA A 17 9.38 1.61 1.52
N PRO A 18 9.50 0.95 0.34
CA PRO A 18 9.36 1.63 -0.94
C PRO A 18 7.93 2.14 -1.19
N ALA A 19 6.93 1.36 -0.78
CA ALA A 19 5.52 1.74 -0.89
C ALA A 19 5.16 2.90 0.05
N MET A 20 5.62 2.85 1.31
CA MET A 20 5.42 3.94 2.27
C MET A 20 6.03 5.25 1.80
N ARG A 21 7.26 5.20 1.30
CA ARG A 21 7.91 6.39 0.74
C ARG A 21 7.12 7.00 -0.41
N ALA A 22 6.73 6.19 -1.39
CA ALA A 22 5.98 6.66 -2.55
C ALA A 22 4.60 7.22 -2.17
N ALA A 23 3.89 6.58 -1.23
CA ALA A 23 2.60 7.06 -0.74
C ALA A 23 2.72 8.38 0.02
N ALA A 24 3.73 8.53 0.88
CA ALA A 24 3.97 9.77 1.62
C ALA A 24 4.35 10.93 0.68
N GLU A 25 5.20 10.69 -0.32
CA GLU A 25 5.53 11.69 -1.35
C GLU A 25 4.30 12.10 -2.17
N LEU A 26 3.40 11.16 -2.48
CA LEU A 26 2.16 11.46 -3.17
C LEU A 26 1.20 12.30 -2.32
N ALA A 27 0.99 11.95 -1.06
CA ALA A 27 0.16 12.73 -0.14
C ALA A 27 0.67 14.18 -0.05
N ALA A 28 1.98 14.36 0.15
CA ALA A 28 2.61 15.68 0.18
C ALA A 28 2.39 16.46 -1.13
N ALA A 29 2.46 15.79 -2.29
CA ALA A 29 2.21 16.41 -3.59
C ALA A 29 0.73 16.81 -3.80
N ARG A 30 -0.20 16.16 -3.11
CA ARG A 30 -1.65 16.47 -3.13
C ARG A 30 -2.04 17.59 -2.17
N GLY A 31 -1.10 18.13 -1.41
CA GLY A 31 -1.30 19.27 -0.51
C GLY A 31 -1.63 18.88 0.92
N ASP A 32 -1.62 17.59 1.26
CA ASP A 32 -1.72 17.12 2.64
C ASP A 32 -0.35 16.59 3.11
N PRO A 33 0.33 17.25 4.07
CA PRO A 33 1.61 16.76 4.59
C PRO A 33 1.45 15.44 5.35
N TYR A 34 0.23 15.02 5.68
CA TYR A 34 -0.05 13.87 6.52
C TYR A 34 -0.77 12.77 5.74
N LEU A 35 -0.06 11.67 5.52
CA LEU A 35 -0.56 10.53 4.75
C LEU A 35 -1.90 9.99 5.29
N TYR A 36 -2.11 10.00 6.61
CA TYR A 36 -3.32 9.43 7.22
C TYR A 36 -4.61 10.21 6.92
N ASN A 37 -4.52 11.47 6.52
CA ASN A 37 -5.67 12.30 6.18
C ASN A 37 -6.15 12.10 4.74
N ASP A 38 -5.31 11.51 3.88
CA ASP A 38 -5.65 11.23 2.49
C ASP A 38 -6.04 9.75 2.33
N LEU A 39 -7.35 9.50 2.29
CA LEU A 39 -7.92 8.16 2.12
C LEU A 39 -7.40 7.48 0.85
N ALA A 40 -7.30 8.21 -0.26
CA ALA A 40 -6.82 7.64 -1.53
C ALA A 40 -5.35 7.22 -1.41
N CYS A 41 -4.52 8.01 -0.72
CA CYS A 41 -3.12 7.65 -0.48
C CYS A 41 -2.97 6.49 0.52
N MET A 42 -3.79 6.40 1.57
CA MET A 42 -3.79 5.25 2.50
C MET A 42 -4.21 3.95 1.80
N LEU A 43 -5.22 3.99 0.94
CA LEU A 43 -5.63 2.84 0.13
C LEU A 43 -4.57 2.48 -0.92
N THR A 44 -3.94 3.50 -1.51
CA THR A 44 -2.82 3.32 -2.44
C THR A 44 -1.63 2.61 -1.76
N LEU A 45 -1.32 2.96 -0.51
CA LEU A 45 -0.32 2.24 0.29
C LEU A 45 -0.68 0.76 0.42
N MET A 46 -1.93 0.44 0.76
CA MET A 46 -2.38 -0.97 0.89
C MET A 46 -2.19 -1.74 -0.42
N VAL A 47 -2.55 -1.15 -1.55
CA VAL A 47 -2.44 -1.79 -2.87
C VAL A 47 -0.98 -2.06 -3.24
N MET A 48 -0.11 -1.06 -3.05
CA MET A 48 1.31 -1.19 -3.39
C MET A 48 2.01 -2.23 -2.51
N VAL A 49 1.77 -2.21 -1.20
CA VAL A 49 2.33 -3.20 -0.27
C VAL A 49 1.83 -4.60 -0.63
N ARG A 50 0.55 -4.76 -0.99
CA ARG A 50 0.00 -6.04 -1.42
C ARG A 50 0.68 -6.53 -2.71
N GLY A 51 0.82 -5.67 -3.71
CA GLY A 51 1.47 -6.03 -4.97
C GLY A 51 2.92 -6.47 -4.79
N LEU A 52 3.70 -5.75 -3.98
CA LEU A 52 5.08 -6.14 -3.66
C LEU A 52 5.15 -7.40 -2.81
N ALA A 53 4.23 -7.58 -1.86
CA ALA A 53 4.14 -8.79 -1.03
C ALA A 53 3.84 -10.04 -1.87
N ASP A 54 2.92 -9.93 -2.83
CA ASP A 54 2.58 -11.01 -3.76
C ASP A 54 3.78 -11.38 -4.64
N LEU A 55 4.49 -10.38 -5.21
CA LEU A 55 5.71 -10.60 -6.00
C LEU A 55 6.83 -11.25 -5.19
N TYR A 56 7.04 -10.78 -3.96
CA TYR A 56 8.04 -11.35 -3.06
C TYR A 56 7.75 -12.82 -2.78
N GLN A 57 6.49 -13.14 -2.44
CA GLN A 57 6.09 -14.51 -2.13
C GLN A 57 6.13 -15.42 -3.35
N ASP A 58 5.78 -14.92 -4.54
CA ASP A 58 5.80 -15.72 -5.77
C ASP A 58 7.22 -16.02 -6.25
N GLN A 59 8.17 -15.10 -6.08
CA GLN A 59 9.56 -15.29 -6.54
C GLN A 59 10.45 -15.96 -5.51
N TRP A 60 10.32 -15.59 -4.23
CA TRP A 60 11.26 -16.02 -3.18
C TRP A 60 10.61 -16.87 -2.09
N GLY A 61 9.28 -16.96 -2.02
CA GLY A 61 8.58 -17.78 -1.03
C GLY A 61 8.97 -19.26 -1.08
N ALA A 62 9.25 -19.80 -2.27
CA ALA A 62 9.67 -21.20 -2.46
C ALA A 62 11.11 -21.50 -1.99
N LEU A 63 11.92 -20.47 -1.72
CA LEU A 63 13.32 -20.63 -1.26
C LEU A 63 13.43 -20.92 0.25
N GLY A 64 12.29 -20.89 0.98
CA GLY A 64 12.17 -21.46 2.33
C GLY A 64 12.76 -20.64 3.49
N GLN A 65 13.24 -19.42 3.23
CA GLN A 65 13.83 -18.52 4.24
C GLN A 65 13.03 -17.23 4.45
N THR A 66 11.74 -17.24 4.09
CA THR A 66 10.88 -16.05 4.14
C THR A 66 9.81 -16.20 5.22
N SER A 67 9.28 -15.08 5.69
CA SER A 67 8.12 -15.04 6.57
C SER A 67 6.94 -15.77 5.94
N ALA A 68 6.07 -16.32 6.79
CA ALA A 68 4.90 -17.04 6.33
C ALA A 68 3.98 -16.14 5.48
N ARG A 69 3.32 -16.72 4.47
CA ARG A 69 2.35 -16.01 3.61
C ARG A 69 1.27 -15.24 4.38
N ALA A 70 0.90 -15.69 5.57
CA ALA A 70 -0.02 -14.99 6.46
C ALA A 70 0.52 -13.63 6.93
N VAL A 71 1.83 -13.52 7.19
CA VAL A 71 2.50 -12.26 7.57
C VAL A 71 2.45 -11.28 6.40
N PHE A 72 2.80 -11.73 5.18
CA PHE A 72 2.69 -10.93 3.96
C PHE A 72 1.24 -10.49 3.68
N SER A 73 0.26 -11.36 3.92
CA SER A 73 -1.16 -11.03 3.76
C SER A 73 -1.63 -9.93 4.72
N ALA A 74 -1.00 -9.84 5.90
CA ALA A 74 -1.29 -8.81 6.91
C ALA A 74 -0.47 -7.52 6.71
N ALA A 75 0.61 -7.55 5.94
CA ALA A 75 1.53 -6.42 5.75
C ALA A 75 0.85 -5.12 5.26
N PRO A 76 -0.10 -5.12 4.30
CA PRO A 76 -0.79 -3.89 3.89
C PRO A 76 -1.50 -3.19 5.05
N ARG A 77 -2.20 -3.96 5.89
CA ARG A 77 -2.90 -3.45 7.06
C ARG A 77 -1.91 -2.96 8.13
N ALA A 78 -0.85 -3.72 8.37
CA ALA A 78 0.20 -3.35 9.31
C ALA A 78 0.89 -2.03 8.91
N ALA A 79 1.16 -1.82 7.62
CA ALA A 79 1.73 -0.57 7.12
C ALA A 79 0.81 0.63 7.42
N CYS A 80 -0.50 0.50 7.22
CA CYS A 80 -1.45 1.56 7.61
C CYS A 80 -1.46 1.80 9.11
N VAL A 81 -1.41 0.74 9.94
CA VAL A 81 -1.32 0.89 11.41
C VAL A 81 -0.04 1.63 11.81
N MET A 82 1.10 1.33 11.17
CA MET A 82 2.35 2.04 11.41
C MET A 82 2.22 3.53 11.13
N VAL A 83 1.64 3.90 9.98
CA VAL A 83 1.38 5.31 9.63
C VAL A 83 0.52 5.97 10.71
N LEU A 84 -0.59 5.36 11.11
CA LEU A 84 -1.51 5.95 12.08
C LEU A 84 -0.90 6.08 13.48
N THR A 85 -0.04 5.13 13.86
CA THR A 85 0.66 5.15 15.16
C THR A 85 1.73 6.24 15.21
N GLU A 86 2.42 6.50 14.10
CA GLU A 86 3.41 7.59 13.99
C GLU A 86 2.77 8.98 14.24
N TYR A 87 1.47 9.12 13.97
CA TYR A 87 0.71 10.35 14.25
C TYR A 87 0.02 10.35 15.62
N GLU A 88 0.43 9.46 16.53
CA GLU A 88 -0.03 9.39 17.93
C GLU A 88 -1.57 9.25 18.08
N LEU A 89 -2.24 8.67 17.09
CA LEU A 89 -3.66 8.34 17.20
C LEU A 89 -3.88 7.27 18.28
N ASP A 90 -4.98 7.38 19.02
CA ASP A 90 -5.32 6.39 20.02
C ASP A 90 -5.75 5.05 19.38
N SER A 91 -5.66 3.96 20.14
CA SER A 91 -5.93 2.61 19.63
C SER A 91 -7.35 2.41 19.13
N GLU A 92 -8.34 3.14 19.68
CA GLU A 92 -9.74 3.03 19.26
C GLU A 92 -9.91 3.69 17.89
N SER A 93 -9.36 4.91 17.71
CA SER A 93 -9.32 5.62 16.43
C SER A 93 -8.59 4.82 15.35
N ILE A 94 -7.43 4.24 15.67
CA ILE A 94 -6.69 3.36 14.75
C ILE A 94 -7.56 2.17 14.34
N GLY A 95 -8.24 1.52 15.29
CA GLY A 95 -9.13 0.40 15.02
C GLY A 95 -10.26 0.76 14.05
N ALA A 96 -10.92 1.89 14.29
CA ALA A 96 -12.00 2.39 13.45
C ALA A 96 -11.53 2.77 12.04
N MET A 97 -10.41 3.48 11.92
CA MET A 97 -9.84 3.89 10.62
C MET A 97 -9.39 2.68 9.79
N ILE A 98 -8.75 1.69 10.42
CA ILE A 98 -8.35 0.46 9.73
C ILE A 98 -9.56 -0.34 9.26
N ALA A 99 -10.61 -0.46 10.06
CA ALA A 99 -11.85 -1.12 9.63
C ALA A 99 -12.50 -0.40 8.44
N ALA A 100 -12.48 0.94 8.43
CA ALA A 100 -12.97 1.74 7.32
C ALA A 100 -12.11 1.54 6.05
N LEU A 101 -10.78 1.49 6.19
CA LEU A 101 -9.85 1.22 5.09
C LEU A 101 -10.06 -0.17 4.48
N ASP A 102 -10.17 -1.21 5.32
CA ASP A 102 -10.44 -2.58 4.87
C ASP A 102 -11.77 -2.67 4.11
N HIS A 103 -12.81 -1.98 4.61
CA HIS A 103 -14.11 -1.93 3.96
C HIS A 103 -14.07 -1.19 2.61
N ALA A 104 -13.40 -0.03 2.55
CA ALA A 104 -13.23 0.74 1.33
C ALA A 104 -12.42 -0.04 0.29
N TYR A 105 -11.33 -0.68 0.71
CA TYR A 105 -10.53 -1.56 -0.14
C TYR A 105 -11.37 -2.68 -0.76
N ALA A 106 -12.21 -3.34 0.05
CA ALA A 106 -13.09 -4.40 -0.44
C ALA A 106 -14.11 -3.90 -1.48
N GLN A 107 -14.68 -2.71 -1.30
CA GLN A 107 -15.58 -2.10 -2.28
C GLN A 107 -14.85 -1.78 -3.61
N LEU A 108 -13.67 -1.17 -3.53
CA LEU A 108 -12.85 -0.83 -4.70
C LEU A 108 -12.43 -2.08 -5.47
N ALA A 109 -12.08 -3.16 -4.76
CA ALA A 109 -11.75 -4.45 -5.37
C ALA A 109 -12.97 -5.08 -6.07
N ALA A 110 -14.15 -5.04 -5.44
CA ALA A 110 -15.39 -5.55 -6.04
C ALA A 110 -15.76 -4.79 -7.32
N ASP A 111 -15.53 -3.47 -7.33
CA ASP A 111 -15.77 -2.60 -8.47
C ASP A 111 -14.62 -2.60 -9.51
N LYS A 112 -13.59 -3.44 -9.30
CA LYS A 112 -12.42 -3.60 -10.18
C LYS A 112 -11.70 -2.28 -10.47
N VAL A 113 -11.53 -1.45 -9.43
CA VAL A 113 -10.85 -0.15 -9.55
C VAL A 113 -9.33 -0.31 -9.68
N PHE A 114 -8.78 -1.32 -9.01
CA PHE A 114 -7.36 -1.64 -9.05
C PHE A 114 -6.96 -2.34 -10.35
N GLY A 115 -5.67 -2.27 -10.70
CA GLY A 115 -5.11 -2.85 -11.92
C GLY A 115 -4.13 -1.92 -12.65
N PRO A 116 -4.45 -0.64 -12.89
CA PRO A 116 -3.55 0.29 -13.60
C PRO A 116 -2.15 0.40 -12.97
N GLU A 117 -2.06 0.27 -11.65
CA GLU A 117 -0.82 0.31 -10.87
C GLU A 117 0.01 -0.97 -10.93
N SER A 118 -0.55 -2.10 -11.40
CA SER A 118 0.16 -3.40 -11.40
C SER A 118 1.43 -3.38 -12.27
N VAL A 119 1.39 -2.76 -13.44
CA VAL A 119 2.53 -2.66 -14.36
C VAL A 119 3.68 -1.86 -13.75
N PRO A 120 3.49 -0.64 -13.21
CA PRO A 120 4.58 0.07 -12.54
C PRO A 120 5.06 -0.63 -11.26
N ILE A 121 4.21 -1.36 -10.51
CA ILE A 121 4.66 -2.17 -9.37
C ILE A 121 5.64 -3.26 -9.84
N GLN A 122 5.30 -4.00 -10.90
CA GLN A 122 6.20 -5.01 -11.47
C GLN A 122 7.54 -4.39 -11.91
N LYS A 123 7.49 -3.25 -12.61
CA LYS A 123 8.72 -2.56 -13.04
C LYS A 123 9.56 -2.07 -11.86
N ALA A 124 8.93 -1.65 -10.77
CA ALA A 124 9.63 -1.26 -9.56
C ALA A 124 10.36 -2.47 -8.94
N TRP A 125 9.67 -3.60 -8.87
CA TRP A 125 10.24 -4.87 -8.39
C TRP A 125 11.45 -5.32 -9.23
N ASP A 126 11.32 -5.29 -10.56
CA ASP A 126 12.40 -5.69 -11.48
C ASP A 126 13.61 -4.77 -11.30
N ALA A 127 13.39 -3.46 -11.27
CA ALA A 127 14.46 -2.48 -11.07
C ALA A 127 15.13 -2.64 -9.70
N GLN A 128 14.39 -2.99 -8.65
CA GLN A 128 14.94 -3.25 -7.33
C GLN A 128 15.80 -4.52 -7.30
N SER A 129 15.36 -5.57 -7.98
CA SER A 129 16.13 -6.82 -8.15
C SER A 129 17.43 -6.59 -8.92
N GLU A 130 17.44 -5.62 -9.85
CA GLU A 130 18.61 -5.15 -10.59
C GLU A 130 19.44 -4.08 -9.85
N GLN A 131 19.13 -3.78 -8.58
CA GLN A 131 19.78 -2.75 -7.75
C GLN A 131 19.71 -1.32 -8.34
N GLN A 132 18.72 -1.05 -9.18
CA GLN A 132 18.45 0.27 -9.78
C GLN A 132 17.45 1.06 -8.93
N PHE A 133 17.83 1.39 -7.69
CA PHE A 133 16.92 1.94 -6.68
C PHE A 133 16.21 3.25 -7.09
N ASP A 134 16.90 4.15 -7.79
CA ASP A 134 16.27 5.40 -8.28
C ASP A 134 15.15 5.14 -9.30
N ARG A 135 15.36 4.14 -10.18
CA ARG A 135 14.34 3.71 -11.15
C ARG A 135 13.20 2.97 -10.46
N ALA A 136 13.52 2.09 -9.52
CA ALA A 136 12.53 1.41 -8.70
C ALA A 136 11.61 2.42 -8.00
N HIS A 137 12.21 3.44 -7.38
CA HIS A 137 11.47 4.52 -6.74
C HIS A 137 10.62 5.33 -7.73
N ALA A 138 11.15 5.66 -8.91
CA ALA A 138 10.37 6.36 -9.94
C ALA A 138 9.13 5.56 -10.37
N TYR A 139 9.26 4.24 -10.54
CA TYR A 139 8.13 3.36 -10.84
C TYR A 139 7.14 3.23 -9.67
N MET A 140 7.61 3.20 -8.42
CA MET A 140 6.71 3.21 -7.26
C MET A 140 5.86 4.49 -7.20
N ARG A 141 6.43 5.66 -7.52
CA ARG A 141 5.65 6.91 -7.62
C ARG A 141 4.63 6.86 -8.75
N GLN A 142 4.97 6.24 -9.87
CA GLN A 142 4.03 6.04 -10.98
C GLN A 142 2.88 5.10 -10.57
N ALA A 143 3.18 4.03 -9.84
CA ALA A 143 2.17 3.13 -9.29
C ALA A 143 1.23 3.87 -8.33
N ALA A 144 1.81 4.63 -7.39
CA ALA A 144 1.05 5.42 -6.43
C ALA A 144 0.10 6.41 -7.13
N THR A 145 0.62 7.15 -8.11
CA THR A 145 -0.17 8.12 -8.90
C THR A 145 -1.31 7.44 -9.65
N SER A 146 -1.05 6.27 -10.25
CA SER A 146 -2.05 5.52 -11.03
C SER A 146 -3.16 4.95 -10.15
N ALA A 147 -2.81 4.40 -8.98
CA ALA A 147 -3.76 3.87 -8.02
C ALA A 147 -4.64 4.98 -7.44
N ALA A 148 -4.04 6.08 -6.96
CA ALA A 148 -4.79 7.20 -6.40
C ALA A 148 -5.73 7.83 -7.43
N ALA A 149 -5.28 8.03 -8.68
CA ALA A 149 -6.13 8.56 -9.74
C ALA A 149 -7.31 7.63 -10.06
N ALA A 150 -7.12 6.31 -9.99
CA ALA A 150 -8.21 5.34 -10.18
C ALA A 150 -9.23 5.40 -9.03
N ILE A 151 -8.75 5.53 -7.79
CA ILE A 151 -9.59 5.69 -6.59
C ILE A 151 -10.38 7.01 -6.66
N ASP A 152 -9.73 8.14 -6.95
CA ASP A 152 -10.37 9.44 -7.09
C ASP A 152 -11.46 9.41 -8.19
N ALA A 153 -11.16 8.79 -9.33
CA ALA A 153 -12.12 8.66 -10.43
C ALA A 153 -13.34 7.78 -10.05
N TRP A 154 -13.12 6.74 -9.24
CA TRP A 154 -14.20 5.93 -8.70
C TRP A 154 -15.07 6.69 -7.71
N GLU A 155 -14.45 7.45 -6.80
CA GLU A 155 -15.17 8.27 -5.82
C GLU A 155 -16.02 9.33 -6.53
N GLY A 156 -15.46 10.02 -7.53
CA GLY A 156 -16.18 11.01 -8.33
C GLY A 156 -17.43 10.44 -9.02
N ARG A 157 -17.39 9.20 -9.53
CA ARG A 157 -18.57 8.55 -10.13
C ARG A 157 -19.68 8.28 -9.11
N ARG A 158 -19.33 7.94 -7.87
CA ARG A 158 -20.30 7.66 -6.80
C ARG A 158 -21.00 8.91 -6.30
N VAL A 159 -20.27 10.02 -6.19
CA VAL A 159 -20.85 11.31 -5.81
C VAL A 159 -21.90 11.76 -6.84
N VAL A 160 -21.65 11.56 -8.13
CA VAL A 160 -22.59 11.91 -9.21
C VAL A 160 -23.79 10.96 -9.29
N SER A 161 -23.66 9.72 -8.81
CA SER A 161 -24.69 8.68 -8.94
C SER A 161 -25.71 8.66 -7.79
N LYS A 162 -25.58 9.51 -6.77
CA LYS A 162 -26.56 9.62 -5.69
C LYS A 162 -27.71 10.53 -6.17
N PRO A 163 -28.93 10.03 -6.42
CA PRO A 163 -30.06 10.90 -6.70
C PRO A 163 -30.45 11.63 -5.42
N ASP A 164 -30.81 12.91 -5.55
CA ASP A 164 -31.51 13.67 -4.50
C ASP A 164 -32.81 12.97 -4.07
#